data_AF-A0A1S2VAC9-F1
#
_entry.id   AF-A0A1S2VAC9-F1
#
_cell.length_a   1.000
_cell.length_b   1.000
_cell.length_c   1.000
_cell.angle_alpha   90.00
_cell.angle_beta   90.00
_cell.angle_gamma   90.00
#
_symmetry.space_group_name_H-M   'P 1'
#
loop_
_entity.id
_entity.type
_entity.pdbx_description
1 polymer ?
#
loop_
_entity_poly.entity_id
_entity_poly.type
_entity_poly.pdbx_seq_one_letter_code
_entity_poly.pdbx_strand_id
1 'polypeptide(L)' 'MRFLDDELISKYDRLPKSGRTVITKAAEKELGTARGWSLIKRLKDKVRPPTPDEQKWFEEKVNALFAHYYPEEVTVQNS' A
#
# COMPACT_ATOMS: atom_id res chain seq x y z
N MET A 1 -15.01 -13.03 2.19
CA MET A 1 -14.45 -11.67 1.99
C MET A 1 -13.07 -11.65 2.64
N ARG A 2 -11.98 -11.40 1.89
CA ARG A 2 -10.62 -11.30 2.44
C ARG A 2 -10.25 -9.83 2.62
N PHE A 3 -9.60 -9.52 3.74
CA PHE A 3 -8.98 -8.22 3.98
C PHE A 3 -7.60 -8.18 3.33
N LEU A 4 -6.97 -6.99 3.33
CA LEU A 4 -5.57 -6.86 2.96
C LEU A 4 -4.69 -7.79 3.80
N ASP A 5 -3.63 -8.27 3.17
CA ASP A 5 -2.59 -9.03 3.83
C ASP A 5 -1.91 -8.18 4.92
N ASP A 6 -1.70 -8.77 6.10
CA ASP A 6 -0.99 -8.13 7.19
C ASP A 6 0.48 -7.85 6.82
N GLU A 7 1.07 -8.66 5.94
CA GLU A 7 2.40 -8.40 5.39
C GLU A 7 2.42 -7.10 4.57
N LEU A 8 1.38 -6.86 3.77
CA LEU A 8 1.29 -5.69 2.91
C LEU A 8 1.09 -4.40 3.72
N ILE A 9 0.30 -4.48 4.80
CA ILE A 9 0.15 -3.39 5.77
C ILE A 9 1.48 -3.11 6.47
N SER A 10 2.21 -4.16 6.87
CA SER A 10 3.54 -4.04 7.49
C SER A 10 4.54 -3.37 6.55
N LYS A 11 4.61 -3.78 5.29
CA LYS A 11 5.45 -3.13 4.25
C LYS A 11 5.14 -1.65 4.12
N TYR A 12 3.86 -1.29 4.06
CA TYR A 12 3.43 0.12 4.02
C TYR A 12 3.90 0.91 5.26
N ASP A 13 3.76 0.34 6.45
CA ASP A 13 4.13 1.03 7.70
C ASP A 13 5.64 1.20 7.87
N ARG A 14 6.43 0.28 7.31
CA ARG A 14 7.89 0.37 7.25
C ARG A 14 8.38 1.47 6.31
N LEU A 15 7.59 1.86 5.30
CA LEU A 15 7.99 2.94 4.39
C LEU A 15 8.27 4.25 5.14
N PRO A 16 9.26 5.04 4.70
CA PRO A 16 9.46 6.38 5.25
C PRO A 16 8.25 7.26 5.00
N LYS A 17 8.14 8.36 5.77
CA LYS A 17 7.01 9.31 5.67
C LYS A 17 6.82 9.81 4.24
N SER A 18 7.90 10.00 3.48
CA SER A 18 7.87 10.36 2.06
C SER A 18 7.16 9.30 1.22
N GLY A 19 7.51 8.02 1.35
CA GLY A 19 6.88 6.91 0.64
C GLY A 19 5.38 6.78 0.95
N ARG A 20 5.01 6.88 2.23
CA ARG A 20 3.60 6.88 2.65
C ARG A 20 2.82 8.07 2.08
N THR A 21 3.45 9.24 2.00
CA THR A 21 2.86 10.44 1.38
C THR A 21 2.65 10.25 -0.12
N VAL A 22 3.61 9.62 -0.82
CA VAL A 22 3.50 9.31 -2.25
C VAL A 22 2.29 8.40 -2.52
N ILE A 23 2.13 7.32 -1.75
CA ILE A 23 0.99 6.40 -1.89
C ILE A 23 -0.33 7.12 -1.62
N THR A 24 -0.38 7.94 -0.58
CA THR A 24 -1.58 8.70 -0.22
C THR A 24 -2.02 9.63 -1.35
N LYS A 25 -1.08 10.37 -1.94
CA LYS A 25 -1.36 11.25 -3.10
C LYS A 25 -1.72 10.47 -4.36
N ALA A 26 -1.09 9.32 -4.58
CA ALA A 26 -1.41 8.45 -5.70
C ALA A 26 -2.84 7.91 -5.58
N ALA A 27 -3.30 7.55 -4.37
CA ALA A 27 -4.67 7.13 -4.13
C ALA A 27 -5.70 8.23 -4.46
N GLU A 28 -5.37 9.48 -4.16
CA GLU A 28 -6.23 10.63 -4.51
C GLU A 28 -6.35 10.80 -6.02
N LYS A 29 -5.23 10.69 -6.72
CA LYS A 29 -5.15 10.92 -8.17
C LYS A 29 -5.71 9.77 -8.99
N GLU A 30 -5.41 8.53 -8.64
CA GLU A 30 -5.68 7.35 -9.47
C GLU A 30 -7.04 6.71 -9.16
N LEU A 31 -7.48 6.75 -7.90
CA LEU A 31 -8.75 6.15 -7.48
C LEU A 31 -9.88 7.18 -7.33
N GLY A 32 -9.61 8.46 -7.61
CA GLY A 32 -10.58 9.55 -7.48
C GLY A 32 -11.10 9.72 -6.06
N THR A 33 -10.41 9.16 -5.06
CA THR A 33 -10.83 9.27 -3.67
C THR A 33 -10.48 10.68 -3.20
N ALA A 34 -11.50 11.49 -2.89
CA ALA A 34 -11.32 12.88 -2.43
C ALA A 34 -10.38 13.01 -1.20
N ARG A 35 -10.09 11.90 -0.52
CA ARG A 35 -9.11 11.77 0.55
C ARG A 35 -8.44 10.38 0.45
N GLY A 36 -7.31 10.28 -0.22
CA GLY A 36 -6.54 9.04 -0.33
C GLY A 36 -6.09 8.53 1.03
N TRP A 37 -5.91 9.44 1.99
CA TRP A 37 -5.67 9.08 3.39
C TRP A 37 -6.83 8.29 4.01
N SER A 38 -8.07 8.61 3.64
CA SER A 38 -9.26 7.86 4.11
C SER A 38 -9.30 6.46 3.51
N LEU A 39 -8.86 6.28 2.27
CA LEU A 39 -8.70 4.93 1.68
C LEU A 39 -7.65 4.15 2.47
N ILE A 40 -6.44 4.68 2.63
CA ILE A 40 -5.36 3.95 3.31
C ILE A 40 -5.74 3.64 4.76
N LYS A 41 -6.31 4.59 5.48
CA LYS A 41 -6.79 4.36 6.85
C LYS A 41 -7.83 3.25 6.89
N ARG A 42 -8.82 3.28 5.98
CA ARG A 42 -9.87 2.25 5.90
C ARG A 42 -9.30 0.87 5.59
N LEU A 43 -8.30 0.80 4.72
CA LEU A 43 -7.57 -0.41 4.36
C LEU A 43 -6.80 -0.99 5.56
N LYS A 44 -6.11 -0.14 6.32
CA LYS A 44 -5.39 -0.51 7.55
C LYS A 44 -6.31 -0.95 8.68
N ASP A 45 -7.37 -0.18 8.93
CA ASP A 45 -8.31 -0.40 10.02
C ASP A 45 -9.26 -1.59 9.72
N LYS A 46 -9.11 -2.24 8.55
CA LYS A 46 -9.94 -3.37 8.08
C LYS A 46 -11.45 -3.08 8.23
N VAL A 47 -11.85 -1.82 8.04
CA VAL A 47 -13.24 -1.37 8.20
C VAL A 47 -14.16 -2.03 7.18
N ARG A 48 -13.65 -2.27 5.96
CA ARG A 48 -14.30 -3.10 4.95
C ARG A 48 -13.24 -3.83 4.12
N PRO A 49 -13.60 -4.95 3.49
CA PRO A 49 -12.74 -5.58 2.48
C PRO A 49 -12.45 -4.59 1.33
N PRO A 50 -11.20 -4.49 0.86
CA PRO A 50 -10.90 -3.77 -0.37
C PRO A 50 -11.67 -4.37 -1.55
N THR A 51 -11.98 -3.55 -2.55
CA THR A 51 -12.31 -4.11 -3.87
C THR A 51 -11.06 -4.78 -4.48
N PRO A 52 -11.21 -5.71 -5.44
CA PRO A 52 -10.07 -6.29 -6.14
C PRO A 52 -9.14 -5.22 -6.75
N ASP A 53 -9.69 -4.14 -7.29
CA ASP A 53 -8.92 -3.02 -7.84
C ASP A 53 -8.17 -2.24 -6.76
N GLU A 54 -8.83 -1.95 -5.62
CA GLU A 54 -8.17 -1.28 -4.49
C GLU A 54 -7.03 -2.14 -3.92
N GLN A 55 -7.26 -3.45 -3.82
CA GLN A 55 -6.26 -4.40 -3.32
C GLN A 55 -5.05 -4.47 -4.26
N LYS A 56 -5.30 -4.74 -5.55
CA LYS A 56 -4.25 -4.83 -6.56
C LYS A 56 -3.46 -3.53 -6.66
N TRP A 57 -4.16 -2.40 -6.69
CA TRP A 57 -3.53 -1.09 -6.73
C TRP A 57 -2.63 -0.85 -5.50
N PHE A 58 -3.13 -1.13 -4.29
CA PHE A 58 -2.35 -0.91 -3.08
C PHE A 58 -1.13 -1.83 -3.01
N GLU A 59 -1.30 -3.09 -3.43
CA GLU A 59 -0.21 -4.06 -3.53
C GLU A 59 0.90 -3.60 -4.47
N GLU A 60 0.55 -3.21 -5.70
CA GLU A 60 1.52 -2.72 -6.70
C GLU A 60 2.28 -1.49 -6.20
N LYS A 61 1.58 -0.49 -5.63
CA LYS A 61 2.23 0.75 -5.17
C LYS A 61 3.12 0.54 -3.96
N VAL A 62 2.65 -0.25 -2.98
CA VAL A 62 3.44 -0.55 -1.78
C VAL A 62 4.67 -1.36 -2.15
N ASN A 63 4.52 -2.42 -2.96
CA ASN A 63 5.66 -3.25 -3.35
C ASN A 63 6.68 -2.47 -4.18
N ALA A 64 6.24 -1.63 -5.13
CA ALA A 64 7.15 -0.80 -5.92
C ALA A 64 7.95 0.19 -5.05
N LEU A 65 7.30 0.86 -4.11
CA LEU A 65 7.99 1.77 -3.19
C LEU A 65 8.84 1.03 -2.18
N PHE A 66 8.39 -0.13 -1.71
CA PHE A 66 9.15 -0.94 -0.77
C PHE A 66 10.43 -1.45 -1.41
N ALA A 67 10.37 -1.93 -2.66
CA ALA A 67 11.56 -2.30 -3.44
C ALA A 67 12.51 -1.13 -3.69
N HIS A 68 11.99 0.09 -3.84
CA HIS A 68 12.80 1.29 -3.99
C HIS A 68 13.56 1.66 -2.69
N TYR A 69 12.92 1.52 -1.52
CA TYR A 69 13.54 1.88 -0.23
C TYR A 69 14.33 0.74 0.42
N TYR A 70 13.99 -0.51 0.11
CA TYR A 70 14.57 -1.73 0.68
C TYR A 70 14.95 -2.71 -0.44
N PRO A 71 15.82 -2.33 -1.39
CA PRO A 71 16.17 -3.19 -2.52
C PRO A 71 16.78 -4.52 -2.07
N GLU A 72 17.61 -4.49 -1.02
CA GLU A 72 18.27 -5.67 -0.43
C GLU A 72 17.27 -6.75 0.03
N GLU A 73 16.12 -6.35 0.62
CA GLU A 73 15.12 -7.29 1.14
C GLU A 73 14.30 -7.96 0.04
N VAL A 74 14.22 -7.33 -1.14
CA VAL A 74 13.52 -7.90 -2.30
C VAL A 74 14.40 -8.91 -3.04
N THR A 75 15.72 -8.77 -2.97
CA THR A 75 16.66 -9.71 -3.60
C THR A 75 16.73 -11.06 -2.88
N VAL A 76 16.52 -11.08 -1.56
CA VAL A 76 16.59 -12.31 -0.74
C VAL A 76 15.47 -13.31 -1.05
N GLN A 77 14.34 -12.87 -1.60
CA GLN A 77 13.25 -13.79 -1.99
C GLN A 77 13.48 -14.49 -3.36
N ASN A 78 14.51 -14.10 -4.11
CA ASN A 78 14.83 -14.69 -5.43
C ASN A 78 16.19 -15.43 -5.44
N SER A 79 16.78 -15.70 -4.26
CA SER A 79 18.04 -16.46 -4.13
C SER A 79 17.79 -17.84 -3.52
#